data_AF-A0A8D8PR06-F1
#
_entry.id   AF-A0A8D8PR06-F1
#
_cell.length_a   1.000
_cell.length_b   1.000
_cell.length_c   1.000
_cell.angle_alpha   90.00
_cell.angle_beta   90.00
_cell.angle_gamma   90.00
#
_symmetry.space_group_name_H-M   'P 1'
#
loop_
_entity.id
_entity.type
_entity.pdbx_description
1 polymer ?
#
loop_
_entity_poly.entity_id
_entity_poly.type
_entity_poly.pdbx_seq_one_letter_code
_entity_poly.pdbx_strand_id
1 'polypeptide(L)'
;MAFSNYLMKGRRSLRNTGYRYRYRQTQENDEDSVNIDFTKDVNLITYEILKAVCQKQDISEEKQLAYLNAFVKLLVQYDKDYFGKISYCVEDIFICVRITLLNDSSLVRAAGLRVLRYMIKSEQHVAIMNKLQYPALIARSLDLILVRNDSERVQALRLTRSILIVAPALFHTAIARSLMCVALASKTPAEVSVLH
;
A
#
# COMPACT_ATOMS: atom_id res chain seq x y z
N MET A 1 -7.77 -23.47 59.34
CA MET A 1 -7.84 -22.07 58.87
C MET A 1 -7.20 -22.03 57.50
N ALA A 2 -7.94 -22.00 56.40
CA ALA A 2 -8.75 -20.90 55.85
C ALA A 2 -7.99 -20.19 54.71
N PHE A 3 -8.42 -20.47 53.47
CA PHE A 3 -8.37 -19.67 52.22
C PHE A 3 -7.00 -19.15 51.74
N SER A 4 -6.66 -19.05 50.45
CA SER A 4 -7.48 -18.86 49.25
C SER A 4 -6.69 -19.21 47.99
N ASN A 5 -7.46 -19.56 46.96
CA ASN A 5 -7.08 -19.76 45.56
C ASN A 5 -6.22 -18.62 44.99
N TYR A 6 -5.23 -18.96 44.14
CA TYR A 6 -5.14 -18.34 42.82
C TYR A 6 -4.67 -19.36 41.76
N LEU A 7 -5.52 -19.46 40.75
CA LEU A 7 -5.52 -20.42 39.65
C LEU A 7 -4.40 -20.18 38.62
N MET A 8 -3.93 -21.33 38.09
CA MET A 8 -3.45 -21.55 36.73
C MET A 8 -4.02 -20.60 35.66
N LYS A 9 -3.15 -19.94 34.88
CA LYS A 9 -3.23 -19.83 33.39
C LYS A 9 -2.13 -18.93 32.82
N GLY A 10 -0.94 -19.50 32.62
CA GLY A 10 0.13 -18.92 31.81
C GLY A 10 0.12 -19.43 30.36
N ARG A 11 -1.04 -19.48 29.69
CA ARG A 11 -1.09 -19.74 28.24
C ARG A 11 -0.72 -18.45 27.52
N ARG A 12 0.51 -18.37 27.01
CA ARG A 12 0.98 -17.30 26.12
C ARG A 12 0.17 -17.32 24.83
N SER A 13 -0.90 -16.55 24.81
CA SER A 13 -1.64 -16.19 23.62
C SER A 13 -0.86 -15.09 22.89
N LEU A 14 -0.18 -15.46 21.80
CA LEU A 14 0.25 -14.51 20.76
C LEU A 14 -1.02 -13.95 20.10
N ARG A 15 -1.66 -13.01 20.78
CA ARG A 15 -2.82 -12.28 20.28
C ARG A 15 -2.37 -10.87 19.94
N ASN A 16 -2.02 -10.69 18.66
CA ASN A 16 -2.32 -9.52 17.86
C ASN A 16 -2.24 -8.19 18.64
N THR A 17 -1.02 -7.78 18.99
CA THR A 17 -0.75 -6.45 19.53
C THR A 17 -1.11 -5.43 18.45
N GLY A 18 -2.24 -4.77 18.68
CA GLY A 18 -2.86 -3.84 17.78
C GLY A 18 -1.90 -2.74 17.32
N TYR A 19 -1.67 -2.70 16.02
CA TYR A 19 -1.35 -1.49 15.29
C TYR A 19 -2.58 -0.56 15.33
N ARG A 20 -2.92 -0.04 16.51
CA ARG A 20 -3.79 1.13 16.66
C ARG A 20 -2.92 2.35 16.35
N TYR A 21 -2.82 2.68 15.07
CA TYR A 21 -2.54 4.05 14.68
C TYR A 21 -3.67 4.90 15.29
N ARG A 22 -3.34 5.67 16.34
CA ARG A 22 -4.15 6.79 16.78
C ARG A 22 -4.13 7.80 15.64
N TYR A 23 -5.18 7.81 14.83
CA TYR A 23 -5.59 9.04 14.19
C TYR A 23 -5.95 10.00 15.32
N ARG A 24 -5.18 11.08 15.44
CA ARG A 24 -5.64 12.29 16.09
C ARG A 24 -6.94 12.66 15.37
N GLN A 25 -8.04 12.78 16.12
CA GLN A 25 -9.29 13.36 15.63
C GLN A 25 -8.97 14.76 15.09
N THR A 26 -8.70 14.84 13.80
CA THR A 26 -8.91 16.06 13.04
C THR A 26 -10.40 16.07 12.75
N GLN A 27 -11.05 17.11 13.24
CA GLN A 27 -12.43 17.53 12.99
C GLN A 27 -12.92 17.03 11.62
N GLU A 28 -13.91 16.14 11.62
CA GLU A 28 -14.55 15.64 10.40
C GLU A 28 -15.20 16.83 9.69
N ASN A 29 -14.56 17.34 8.62
CA ASN A 29 -15.24 18.21 7.68
C ASN A 29 -16.19 17.33 6.86
N ASP A 30 -17.50 17.51 7.04
CA ASP A 30 -18.53 16.77 6.29
C ASP A 30 -18.37 16.89 4.76
N GLU A 31 -17.69 17.93 4.26
CA GLU A 31 -17.41 18.18 2.83
C GLU A 31 -16.37 17.25 2.18
N ASP A 32 -15.60 16.50 2.98
CA ASP A 32 -14.57 15.56 2.49
C ASP A 32 -15.06 14.09 2.49
N SER A 33 -16.30 13.84 2.90
CA SER A 33 -16.91 12.52 2.90
C SER A 33 -17.31 12.08 1.48
N VAL A 34 -16.40 11.36 0.80
CA VAL A 34 -16.71 10.73 -0.49
C VAL A 34 -17.63 9.52 -0.26
N ASN A 35 -18.93 9.70 -0.51
CA ASN A 35 -19.91 8.62 -0.42
C ASN A 35 -20.04 7.93 -1.78
N ILE A 36 -19.20 6.92 -2.04
CA ILE A 36 -19.32 6.09 -3.23
C ILE A 36 -20.45 5.09 -3.02
N ASP A 37 -21.45 5.20 -3.89
CA ASP A 37 -22.57 4.28 -3.92
C ASP A 37 -22.15 2.95 -4.59
N PHE A 38 -21.91 1.94 -3.77
CA PHE A 38 -21.53 0.59 -4.21
C PHE A 38 -22.68 -0.21 -4.83
N THR A 39 -23.88 0.37 -4.96
CA THR A 39 -25.04 -0.27 -5.63
C THR A 39 -25.01 -0.11 -7.15
N LYS A 40 -24.19 0.81 -7.68
CA LYS A 40 -24.03 1.07 -9.11
C LYS A 40 -23.16 0.02 -9.81
N ASP A 41 -23.14 0.08 -11.14
CA ASP A 41 -22.26 -0.75 -11.98
C ASP A 41 -20.78 -0.56 -11.64
N VAL A 42 -20.06 -1.67 -11.54
CA VAL A 42 -18.62 -1.71 -11.19
C VAL A 42 -17.77 -0.88 -12.15
N ASN A 43 -18.15 -0.83 -13.43
CA ASN A 43 -17.49 -0.03 -14.46
C ASN A 43 -17.63 1.48 -14.20
N LEU A 44 -18.81 1.93 -13.77
CA LEU A 44 -19.06 3.35 -13.48
C LEU A 44 -18.32 3.76 -12.21
N ILE A 45 -18.36 2.93 -11.17
CA ILE A 45 -17.64 3.19 -9.92
C ILE A 45 -16.14 3.25 -10.17
N THR A 46 -15.60 2.30 -10.93
CA THR A 46 -14.18 2.28 -11.29
C THR A 46 -13.80 3.54 -12.07
N TYR A 47 -14.61 3.95 -13.05
CA TYR A 47 -14.36 5.16 -13.83
C TYR A 47 -14.38 6.42 -12.97
N GLU A 48 -15.36 6.56 -12.07
CA GLU A 48 -15.47 7.70 -11.16
C GLU A 48 -14.24 7.82 -10.25
N ILE A 49 -13.82 6.71 -9.65
CA ILE A 49 -12.61 6.64 -8.82
C ILE A 49 -11.37 7.01 -9.63
N LEU A 50 -11.16 6.40 -10.81
CA LEU A 50 -9.96 6.64 -11.62
C LEU A 50 -9.93 8.07 -12.16
N LYS A 51 -11.07 8.62 -12.57
CA LYS A 51 -11.21 10.02 -13.01
C LYS A 51 -10.80 10.97 -11.89
N ALA A 52 -11.31 10.76 -10.67
CA ALA A 52 -10.95 11.58 -9.52
C ALA A 52 -9.45 11.46 -9.22
N VAL A 53 -8.89 10.25 -9.18
CA VAL A 53 -7.47 10.04 -8.90
C VAL A 53 -6.54 10.69 -9.94
N CYS A 54 -6.97 10.80 -11.19
CA CYS A 54 -6.17 11.41 -12.26
C CYS A 54 -6.23 12.95 -12.29
N GLN A 55 -7.16 13.59 -11.56
CA GLN A 55 -7.30 15.05 -11.53
C GLN A 55 -6.23 15.69 -10.63
N LYS A 56 -5.43 16.61 -11.18
CA LYS A 56 -4.27 17.23 -10.51
C LYS A 56 -4.56 18.45 -9.64
N GLN A 57 -5.63 19.22 -9.90
CA GLN A 57 -5.78 20.58 -9.34
C GLN A 57 -7.00 20.80 -8.45
N ASP A 58 -8.05 19.97 -8.53
CA ASP A 58 -9.34 20.28 -7.90
C ASP A 58 -9.67 19.44 -6.66
N ILE A 59 -8.80 18.52 -6.23
CA ILE A 59 -9.14 17.53 -5.20
C ILE A 59 -8.17 17.63 -4.02
N SER A 60 -8.74 17.83 -2.83
CA SER A 60 -8.05 17.75 -1.54
C SER A 60 -7.38 16.39 -1.34
N GLU A 61 -6.26 16.36 -0.64
CA GLU A 61 -5.55 15.14 -0.26
C GLU A 61 -6.48 14.11 0.41
N GLU A 62 -7.37 14.57 1.28
CA GLU A 62 -8.31 13.73 2.02
C GLU A 62 -9.32 13.04 1.09
N LYS A 63 -9.83 13.77 0.09
CA LYS A 63 -10.71 13.20 -0.94
C LYS A 63 -9.97 12.18 -1.79
N GLN A 64 -8.74 12.46 -2.21
CA GLN A 64 -7.92 11.48 -2.95
C GLN A 64 -7.71 10.19 -2.14
N LEU A 65 -7.43 10.32 -0.84
CA LEU A 65 -7.33 9.18 0.07
C LEU A 65 -8.65 8.41 0.18
N ALA A 66 -9.79 9.11 0.26
CA ALA A 66 -11.11 8.49 0.30
C ALA A 66 -11.40 7.67 -0.97
N TYR A 67 -11.12 8.20 -2.16
CA TYR A 67 -11.23 7.46 -3.43
C TYR A 67 -10.32 6.23 -3.47
N LEU A 68 -9.06 6.35 -3.04
CA LEU A 68 -8.13 5.20 -3.00
C LEU A 68 -8.55 4.15 -1.97
N ASN A 69 -9.10 4.57 -0.82
CA ASN A 69 -9.68 3.66 0.16
C ASN A 69 -10.89 2.90 -0.41
N ALA A 70 -11.79 3.61 -1.10
CA ALA A 70 -12.92 3.01 -1.78
C ALA A 70 -12.49 2.06 -2.88
N PHE A 71 -11.42 2.39 -3.62
CA PHE A 71 -10.88 1.48 -4.61
C PHE A 71 -10.38 0.18 -3.99
N VAL A 72 -9.68 0.25 -2.86
CA VAL A 72 -9.28 -0.96 -2.12
C VAL A 72 -10.50 -1.77 -1.68
N LYS A 73 -11.56 -1.13 -1.18
CA LYS A 73 -12.80 -1.83 -0.80
C LYS A 73 -13.40 -2.59 -1.99
N LEU A 74 -13.44 -1.94 -3.15
CA LEU A 74 -13.93 -2.53 -4.39
C LEU A 74 -13.06 -3.73 -4.81
N LEU A 75 -11.73 -3.58 -4.82
CA LEU A 75 -10.80 -4.66 -5.14
C LEU A 75 -10.93 -5.85 -4.17
N VAL A 76 -11.23 -5.60 -2.89
CA VAL A 76 -11.46 -6.66 -1.91
C VAL A 76 -12.81 -7.34 -2.11
N GLN A 77 -13.85 -6.58 -2.47
CA GLN A 77 -15.19 -7.12 -2.70
C GLN A 77 -15.24 -8.08 -3.90
N TYR A 78 -14.49 -7.78 -4.95
CA TYR A 78 -14.46 -8.60 -6.18
C TYR A 78 -13.24 -9.53 -6.28
N ASP A 79 -12.25 -9.39 -5.39
CA ASP A 79 -11.00 -10.15 -5.29
C ASP A 79 -10.38 -10.50 -6.65
N LYS A 80 -10.36 -11.79 -7.03
CA LYS A 80 -9.74 -12.26 -8.28
C LYS A 80 -10.56 -11.96 -9.53
N ASP A 81 -11.88 -11.80 -9.39
CA ASP A 81 -12.81 -11.64 -10.51
C ASP A 81 -12.94 -10.18 -10.94
N TYR A 82 -12.29 -9.24 -10.24
CA TYR A 82 -12.38 -7.81 -10.53
C TYR A 82 -12.05 -7.50 -12.00
N PHE A 83 -10.88 -7.94 -12.47
CA PHE A 83 -10.45 -7.69 -13.85
C PHE A 83 -11.27 -8.45 -14.90
N GLY A 84 -12.00 -9.50 -14.51
CA GLY A 84 -12.92 -10.22 -15.40
C GLY A 84 -14.31 -9.59 -15.48
N LYS A 85 -14.72 -8.81 -14.47
CA LYS A 85 -16.02 -8.12 -14.42
C LYS A 85 -16.00 -6.73 -15.04
N ILE A 86 -14.85 -6.08 -15.07
CA ILE A 86 -14.70 -4.76 -15.68
C ILE A 86 -14.43 -4.87 -17.18
N SER A 87 -14.88 -3.87 -17.92
CA SER A 87 -14.68 -3.79 -19.38
C SER A 87 -13.43 -3.00 -19.78
N TYR A 88 -12.60 -2.60 -18.82
CA TYR A 88 -11.40 -1.78 -19.04
C TYR A 88 -10.15 -2.63 -19.19
N CYS A 89 -9.18 -2.13 -19.97
CA CYS A 89 -7.87 -2.73 -20.07
C CYS A 89 -7.13 -2.63 -18.73
N VAL A 90 -6.53 -3.74 -18.29
CA VAL A 90 -5.75 -3.79 -17.05
C VAL A 90 -4.62 -2.76 -17.09
N GLU A 91 -3.91 -2.64 -18.23
CA GLU A 91 -2.78 -1.70 -18.38
C GLU A 91 -3.20 -0.24 -18.12
N ASP A 92 -4.38 0.18 -18.59
CA ASP A 92 -4.88 1.55 -18.41
C ASP A 92 -5.17 1.87 -16.94
N ILE A 93 -5.73 0.89 -16.21
CA ILE A 93 -5.99 1.04 -14.77
C ILE A 93 -4.68 1.19 -14.01
N PHE A 94 -3.66 0.41 -14.37
CA PHE A 94 -2.32 0.60 -13.82
C PHE A 94 -1.82 2.01 -14.15
N ILE A 95 -1.88 2.48 -15.39
CA ILE A 95 -1.46 3.84 -15.75
C ILE A 95 -2.14 4.92 -14.88
N CYS A 96 -3.44 4.83 -14.65
CA CYS A 96 -4.16 5.74 -13.75
C CYS A 96 -3.64 5.68 -12.31
N VAL A 97 -3.43 4.48 -11.75
CA VAL A 97 -2.89 4.31 -10.39
C VAL A 97 -1.45 4.79 -10.29
N ARG A 98 -0.66 4.69 -11.36
CA ARG A 98 0.74 5.15 -11.38
C ARG A 98 0.87 6.63 -11.01
N ILE A 99 -0.10 7.46 -11.40
CA ILE A 99 -0.13 8.89 -11.11
C ILE A 99 -0.13 9.14 -9.59
N THR A 100 -0.77 8.27 -8.79
CA THR A 100 -0.79 8.40 -7.32
C THR A 100 0.59 8.31 -6.68
N LEU A 101 1.51 7.55 -7.29
CA LEU A 101 2.87 7.38 -6.78
C LEU A 101 3.77 8.59 -7.07
N LEU A 102 3.33 9.49 -7.95
CA LEU A 102 4.01 10.73 -8.30
C LEU A 102 3.47 11.94 -7.54
N ASN A 103 2.47 11.73 -6.68
CA ASN A 103 1.88 12.79 -5.87
C ASN A 103 2.88 13.30 -4.81
N ASP A 104 2.80 14.58 -4.44
CA ASP A 104 3.65 15.20 -3.41
C ASP A 104 3.32 14.70 -2.00
N SER A 105 2.07 14.33 -1.73
CA SER A 105 1.66 13.73 -0.44
C SER A 105 2.19 12.30 -0.28
N SER A 106 2.90 12.05 0.83
CA SER A 106 3.32 10.70 1.22
C SER A 106 2.15 9.79 1.59
N LEU A 107 1.03 10.34 2.07
CA LEU A 107 -0.16 9.56 2.40
C LEU A 107 -0.84 9.04 1.13
N VAL A 108 -0.97 9.88 0.09
CA VAL A 108 -1.56 9.48 -1.19
C VAL A 108 -0.67 8.44 -1.87
N ARG A 109 0.66 8.63 -1.87
CA ARG A 109 1.60 7.62 -2.37
C ARG A 109 1.47 6.30 -1.61
N ALA A 110 1.39 6.33 -0.27
CA ALA A 110 1.19 5.13 0.54
C ALA A 110 -0.13 4.42 0.23
N ALA A 111 -1.21 5.18 0.03
CA ALA A 111 -2.50 4.63 -0.38
C ALA A 111 -2.45 4.00 -1.78
N GLY A 112 -1.74 4.63 -2.73
CA GLY A 112 -1.48 4.09 -4.06
C GLY A 112 -0.70 2.77 -4.04
N LEU A 113 0.39 2.70 -3.26
CA LEU A 113 1.16 1.46 -3.04
C LEU A 113 0.28 0.35 -2.46
N ARG A 114 -0.63 0.69 -1.53
CA ARG A 114 -1.58 -0.26 -0.98
C ARG A 114 -2.58 -0.75 -2.03
N VAL A 115 -3.13 0.14 -2.87
CA VAL A 115 -4.00 -0.25 -4.01
C VAL A 115 -3.29 -1.23 -4.93
N LEU A 116 -2.05 -0.94 -5.32
CA LEU A 116 -1.25 -1.84 -6.17
C LEU A 116 -1.09 -3.22 -5.54
N ARG A 117 -0.89 -3.30 -4.23
CA ARG A 117 -0.79 -4.59 -3.52
C ARG A 117 -2.06 -5.44 -3.69
N TYR A 118 -3.24 -4.82 -3.75
CA TYR A 118 -4.50 -5.52 -4.00
C TYR A 118 -4.74 -5.82 -5.49
N MET A 119 -4.15 -5.05 -6.40
CA MET A 119 -4.25 -5.32 -7.84
C MET A 119 -3.36 -6.48 -8.29
N ILE A 120 -2.19 -6.68 -7.67
CA ILE A 120 -1.26 -7.76 -8.06
C ILE A 120 -1.75 -9.10 -7.53
N LYS A 121 -2.26 -9.95 -8.42
CA LYS A 121 -2.77 -11.28 -8.11
C LYS A 121 -2.17 -12.39 -8.98
N SER A 122 -1.55 -12.01 -10.09
CA SER A 122 -0.97 -12.92 -11.09
C SER A 122 0.39 -12.41 -11.56
N GLU A 123 1.18 -13.29 -12.17
CA GLU A 123 2.47 -12.93 -12.76
C GLU A 123 2.32 -11.92 -13.91
N GLN A 124 1.22 -11.99 -14.66
CA GLN A 124 0.90 -11.03 -15.73
C GLN A 124 0.80 -9.60 -15.20
N HIS A 125 0.21 -9.40 -14.02
CA HIS A 125 0.12 -8.08 -13.41
C HIS A 125 1.51 -7.53 -13.05
N VAL A 126 2.42 -8.39 -12.58
CA VAL A 126 3.81 -8.01 -12.29
C VAL A 126 4.56 -7.67 -13.57
N ALA A 127 4.35 -8.43 -14.66
CA ALA A 127 4.94 -8.13 -15.96
C ALA A 127 4.50 -6.76 -16.48
N ILE A 128 3.20 -6.43 -16.39
CA ILE A 128 2.66 -5.10 -16.73
C ILE A 128 3.30 -4.02 -15.87
N MET A 129 3.44 -4.24 -14.55
CA MET A 129 4.10 -3.28 -13.67
C MET A 129 5.56 -3.00 -14.05
N ASN A 130 6.30 -4.04 -14.41
CA ASN A 130 7.68 -3.89 -14.87
C ASN A 130 7.73 -3.10 -16.19
N LYS A 131 6.85 -3.42 -17.15
CA LYS A 131 6.71 -2.68 -18.41
C LYS A 131 6.41 -1.19 -18.16
N LEU A 132 5.53 -0.88 -17.20
CA LEU A 132 5.13 0.48 -16.82
C LEU A 132 6.10 1.19 -15.86
N GLN A 133 7.28 0.63 -15.59
CA GLN A 133 8.34 1.24 -14.76
C GLN A 133 7.93 1.52 -13.30
N TYR A 134 7.00 0.74 -12.74
CA TYR A 134 6.72 0.78 -11.30
C TYR A 134 7.92 0.47 -10.40
N PRO A 135 8.84 -0.45 -10.75
CA PRO A 135 9.99 -0.75 -9.90
C PRO A 135 10.82 0.46 -9.49
N ALA A 136 10.97 1.44 -10.38
CA ALA A 136 11.69 2.68 -10.08
C ALA A 136 10.94 3.55 -9.06
N LEU A 137 9.60 3.61 -9.16
CA LEU A 137 8.75 4.36 -8.23
C LEU A 137 8.70 3.69 -6.85
N ILE A 138 8.65 2.36 -6.81
CA ILE A 138 8.71 1.59 -5.56
C ILE A 138 10.07 1.77 -4.88
N ALA A 139 11.16 1.69 -5.65
CA ALA A 139 12.51 1.95 -5.13
C ALA A 139 12.61 3.37 -4.53
N ARG A 140 12.08 4.38 -5.23
CA ARG A 140 11.98 5.75 -4.68
C ARG A 140 11.24 5.78 -3.34
N SER A 141 10.08 5.14 -3.23
CA SER A 141 9.31 5.11 -1.97
C SER A 141 10.03 4.36 -0.83
N LEU A 142 10.97 3.47 -1.13
CA LEU A 142 11.84 2.80 -0.15
C LEU A 142 13.05 3.66 0.25
N ASP A 143 13.63 4.37 -0.71
CA ASP A 143 14.87 5.15 -0.59
C ASP A 143 14.67 6.55 0.03
N LEU A 144 13.43 6.97 0.32
CA LEU A 144 13.09 8.23 1.02
C LEU A 144 13.55 8.29 2.50
N ILE A 145 14.67 7.65 2.84
CA ILE A 145 15.28 7.50 4.18
C ILE A 145 15.47 8.85 4.90
N LEU A 146 15.57 9.97 4.18
CA LEU A 146 15.75 11.30 4.73
C LEU A 146 14.47 11.94 5.31
N VAL A 147 13.29 11.42 4.97
CA VAL A 147 12.01 11.97 5.42
C VAL A 147 11.34 10.91 6.29
N ARG A 148 10.81 11.28 7.47
CA ARG A 148 10.13 10.39 8.44
C ARG A 148 8.78 9.85 7.91
N ASN A 149 8.77 9.28 6.70
CA ASN A 149 7.62 8.76 5.99
C ASN A 149 7.51 7.24 6.17
N ASP A 150 7.38 6.80 7.42
CA ASP A 150 7.35 5.37 7.77
C ASP A 150 6.15 4.64 7.16
N SER A 151 5.01 5.31 7.01
CA SER A 151 3.80 4.73 6.42
C SER A 151 3.99 4.34 4.95
N GLU A 152 4.59 5.22 4.14
CA GLU A 152 4.89 4.97 2.73
C GLU A 152 5.87 3.80 2.58
N ARG A 153 6.97 3.84 3.34
CA ARG A 153 8.00 2.79 3.32
C ARG A 153 7.43 1.42 3.69
N VAL A 154 6.57 1.36 4.72
CA VAL A 154 5.91 0.11 5.11
C VAL A 154 4.99 -0.42 4.02
N GLN A 155 4.24 0.44 3.31
CA GLN A 155 3.41 -0.02 2.19
C GLN A 155 4.26 -0.47 1.00
N ALA A 156 5.37 0.22 0.70
CA ALA A 156 6.32 -0.20 -0.33
C ALA A 156 6.93 -1.57 0.00
N LEU A 157 7.37 -1.80 1.24
CA LEU A 157 7.88 -3.10 1.68
C LEU A 157 6.84 -4.21 1.58
N ARG A 158 5.57 -3.93 1.94
CA ARG A 158 4.46 -4.88 1.80
C ARG A 158 4.17 -5.21 0.34
N LEU A 159 4.24 -4.22 -0.55
CA LEU A 159 4.08 -4.41 -1.99
C LEU A 159 5.23 -5.25 -2.55
N THR A 160 6.47 -4.92 -2.23
CA THR A 160 7.67 -5.65 -2.60
C THR A 160 7.61 -7.12 -2.18
N ARG A 161 7.17 -7.39 -0.94
CA ARG A 161 6.93 -8.76 -0.47
C ARG A 161 5.85 -9.47 -1.30
N SER A 162 4.77 -8.77 -1.66
CA SER A 162 3.70 -9.35 -2.49
C SER A 162 4.21 -9.73 -3.88
N ILE A 163 5.06 -8.89 -4.49
CA ILE A 163 5.69 -9.18 -5.79
C ILE A 163 6.54 -10.45 -5.70
N LEU A 164 7.35 -10.59 -4.65
CA LEU A 164 8.18 -11.79 -4.44
C LEU A 164 7.36 -13.07 -4.24
N ILE A 165 6.18 -12.96 -3.61
CA ILE A 165 5.28 -14.11 -3.43
C ILE A 165 4.60 -14.49 -4.75
N VAL A 166 4.17 -13.50 -5.54
CA VAL A 166 3.38 -13.73 -6.76
C VAL A 166 4.26 -14.11 -7.96
N ALA A 167 5.38 -13.43 -8.16
CA ALA A 167 6.24 -13.61 -9.34
C ALA A 167 7.71 -13.36 -8.99
N PRO A 168 8.38 -14.27 -8.25
CA PRO A 168 9.79 -14.10 -7.86
C PRO A 168 10.73 -14.01 -9.06
N ALA A 169 10.42 -14.69 -10.18
CA ALA A 169 11.21 -14.66 -11.40
C ALA A 169 11.19 -13.28 -12.11
N LEU A 170 10.14 -12.48 -11.89
CA LEU A 170 9.99 -11.15 -12.46
C LEU A 170 10.41 -10.04 -11.48
N PHE A 171 11.13 -10.39 -10.41
CA PHE A 171 11.56 -9.43 -9.41
C PHE A 171 12.62 -8.46 -9.97
N HIS A 172 12.28 -7.18 -10.03
CA HIS A 172 13.12 -6.18 -10.69
C HIS A 172 14.32 -5.75 -9.83
N THR A 173 15.50 -5.63 -10.45
CA THR A 173 16.77 -5.34 -9.77
C THR A 173 16.79 -3.98 -9.06
N ALA A 174 16.02 -3.00 -9.54
CA ALA A 174 15.93 -1.69 -8.89
C ALA A 174 15.40 -1.79 -7.44
N ILE A 175 14.38 -2.61 -7.21
CA ILE A 175 13.81 -2.83 -5.87
C ILE A 175 14.83 -3.61 -5.02
N ALA A 176 15.49 -4.62 -5.60
CA ALA A 176 16.53 -5.37 -4.90
C ALA A 176 17.68 -4.48 -4.41
N ARG A 177 18.18 -3.59 -5.27
CA ARG A 177 19.25 -2.64 -4.93
C ARG A 177 18.82 -1.68 -3.83
N SER A 178 17.63 -1.10 -3.94
CA SER A 178 17.07 -0.23 -2.88
C SER A 178 16.98 -0.95 -1.54
N LEU A 179 16.46 -2.19 -1.51
CA LEU A 179 16.43 -2.99 -0.28
C LEU A 179 17.81 -3.25 0.31
N MET A 180 18.79 -3.58 -0.54
CA MET A 180 20.18 -3.76 -0.11
C MET A 180 20.75 -2.48 0.51
N CYS A 181 20.52 -1.33 -0.12
CA CYS A 181 20.93 -0.03 0.42
C CYS A 181 20.30 0.25 1.79
N VAL A 182 18.99 0.01 1.94
CA VAL A 182 18.29 0.18 3.23
C VAL A 182 18.86 -0.76 4.29
N ALA A 183 19.11 -2.03 3.95
CA ALA A 183 19.67 -3.00 4.87
C ALA A 183 21.09 -2.63 5.31
N LEU A 184 21.94 -2.20 4.37
CA LEU A 184 23.29 -1.72 4.66
C LEU A 184 23.27 -0.45 5.52
N ALA A 185 22.40 0.51 5.22
CA ALA A 185 22.28 1.74 6.00
C ALA A 185 21.77 1.50 7.44
N SER A 186 20.97 0.44 7.66
CA SER A 186 20.56 0.04 9.01
C SER A 186 21.72 -0.52 9.85
N LYS A 187 22.80 -0.96 9.21
CA LYS A 187 24.07 -1.29 9.86
C LYS A 187 24.95 -0.04 9.93
N THR A 188 24.87 0.73 11.01
CA THR A 188 25.88 1.75 11.35
C THR A 188 26.79 1.25 12.51
N PRO A 189 27.98 1.82 12.72
CA PRO A 189 29.25 1.10 12.91
C PRO A 189 29.54 0.72 14.38
N ALA A 190 28.72 -0.14 14.99
CA ALA A 190 29.08 -0.76 16.27
C ALA A 190 29.74 -2.15 16.12
N GLU A 191 29.70 -2.75 14.93
CA GLU A 191 30.21 -4.12 14.68
C GLU A 191 31.46 -4.18 13.77
N VAL A 192 31.96 -3.04 13.27
CA VAL A 192 33.12 -3.01 12.36
C VAL A 192 34.46 -2.87 13.10
N SER A 193 34.44 -2.65 14.42
CA SER A 193 35.65 -2.45 15.25
C SER A 193 36.18 -3.73 15.94
N VAL A 194 35.78 -4.93 15.51
CA VAL A 194 36.26 -6.21 16.12
C VAL A 194 36.95 -7.13 15.11
N LEU A 195 37.37 -6.62 13.95
CA LEU A 195 38.09 -7.42 12.94
C LEU A 195 39.41 -6.78 12.47
N HIS A 196 40.14 -6.14 13.38
CA HIS A 196 41.55 -5.84 13.20
C HIS A 196 42.35 -6.24 14.44
#